data_AF-A0A3M7PF67-F1
#
_entry.id   AF-A0A3M7PF67-F1
#
_cell.length_a   1.000
_cell.length_b   1.000
_cell.length_c   1.000
_cell.angle_alpha   90.00
_cell.angle_beta   90.00
_cell.angle_gamma   90.00
#
_symmetry.space_group_name_H-M   'P 1'
#
loop_
_entity.id
_entity.type
_entity.pdbx_description
1 polymer ?
#
loop_
_entity_poly.entity_id
_entity_poly.type
_entity_poly.pdbx_seq_one_letter_code
_entity_poly.pdbx_strand_id
1 'polypeptide(L)'
;MLFTIPYLVTNLSQLKSINLSNTLHLVFTIIDPIYGFVGTYSRIAQVYNYQKSLDIISNKEFTGVPFELYFEFELFRIPLSLMFGILNIFLYGFLIYVIETKKQGVGLFDRWFKKNTLKQNVDKIQTEDLDVSKERSRVSESRTEDSPLVLDEVRKEFGTNFSALKVMKKNYHKRNEKKTAVRNLSIGFRHGEIFGLLGTNGA
;
A
#
# COMPACT_ATOMS: atom_id res chain seq x y z
N MET A 1 0.75 -10.47 -27.15
CA MET A 1 1.41 -9.62 -28.18
C MET A 1 1.89 -8.28 -27.62
N LEU A 2 1.14 -7.54 -26.79
CA LEU A 2 1.60 -6.20 -26.34
C LEU A 2 2.94 -6.25 -25.57
N PHE A 3 3.12 -7.23 -24.68
CA PHE A 3 4.33 -7.38 -23.86
C PHE A 3 5.60 -7.74 -24.63
N THR A 4 5.47 -8.25 -25.86
CA THR A 4 6.62 -8.64 -26.70
C THR A 4 7.12 -7.48 -27.59
N ILE A 5 6.37 -6.38 -27.67
CA ILE A 5 6.75 -5.22 -28.49
C ILE A 5 8.01 -4.53 -27.94
N PRO A 6 8.12 -4.20 -26.64
CA PRO A 6 9.33 -3.58 -26.10
C PRO A 6 10.56 -4.48 -26.28
N TYR A 7 10.38 -5.79 -26.15
CA TYR A 7 11.41 -6.80 -26.41
C TYR A 7 11.93 -6.75 -27.85
N LEU A 8 11.03 -6.79 -28.83
CA LEU A 8 11.40 -6.70 -30.25
C LEU A 8 12.10 -5.38 -30.56
N VAL A 9 11.58 -4.26 -30.05
CA VAL A 9 12.14 -2.92 -30.27
C VAL A 9 13.57 -2.81 -29.71
N THR A 10 13.81 -3.34 -28.52
CA THR A 10 15.16 -3.32 -27.92
C THR A 10 16.15 -4.20 -28.67
N ASN A 11 15.76 -5.37 -29.16
CA ASN A 11 16.64 -6.22 -29.97
C ASN A 11 16.89 -5.62 -31.36
N LEU A 12 15.86 -5.09 -32.03
CA LEU A 12 16.02 -4.45 -33.35
C LEU A 12 16.88 -3.19 -33.28
N SER A 13 16.72 -2.38 -32.22
CA SER A 13 17.56 -1.18 -32.03
C SER A 13 19.03 -1.52 -31.78
N GLN A 14 19.33 -2.71 -31.26
CA GLN A 14 20.70 -3.17 -31.05
C GLN A 14 21.46 -3.35 -32.37
N LEU A 15 20.76 -3.75 -33.44
CA LEU A 15 21.34 -3.86 -34.79
C LEU A 15 21.89 -2.51 -35.29
N LYS A 16 21.28 -1.40 -34.83
CA LYS A 16 21.72 -0.04 -35.17
C LYS A 16 22.76 0.48 -34.18
N SER A 17 22.53 0.32 -32.88
CA SER A 17 23.44 0.78 -31.83
C SER A 17 23.18 0.09 -30.49
N ILE A 18 24.25 -0.39 -29.86
CA ILE A 18 24.19 -0.99 -28.52
C ILE A 18 23.73 0.03 -27.46
N ASN A 19 24.18 1.29 -27.56
CA ASN A 19 23.83 2.34 -26.59
C ASN A 19 22.35 2.72 -26.65
N LEU A 20 21.78 2.76 -27.85
CA LEU A 20 20.35 2.99 -28.04
C LEU A 20 19.53 1.86 -27.41
N SER A 21 19.91 0.62 -27.69
CA SER A 21 19.26 -0.57 -27.14
C SER A 21 19.35 -0.62 -25.61
N ASN A 22 20.51 -0.31 -25.04
CA ASN A 22 20.72 -0.23 -23.59
C ASN A 22 19.84 0.85 -22.96
N THR A 23 19.74 2.03 -23.58
CA THR A 23 18.90 3.13 -23.08
C THR A 23 17.42 2.76 -23.11
N LEU A 24 16.94 2.18 -24.22
CA LEU A 24 15.56 1.71 -24.34
C LEU A 24 15.25 0.58 -23.33
N HIS A 25 16.20 -0.32 -23.09
CA HIS A 25 16.03 -1.38 -22.10
C HIS A 25 15.79 -0.81 -20.69
N LEU A 26 16.54 0.22 -20.28
CA LEU A 26 16.31 0.86 -18.99
C LEU A 26 14.96 1.56 -18.91
N VAL A 27 14.59 2.31 -19.96
CA VAL A 27 13.30 3.01 -20.01
C VAL A 27 12.14 2.03 -19.86
N PHE A 28 12.15 0.94 -20.63
CA PHE A 28 11.09 -0.06 -20.54
C PHE A 28 11.11 -0.84 -19.22
N THR A 29 12.27 -1.05 -18.60
CA THR A 29 12.37 -1.68 -17.27
C THR A 29 11.70 -0.85 -16.18
N ILE A 30 11.74 0.49 -16.30
CA ILE A 30 11.08 1.40 -15.35
C ILE A 30 9.56 1.43 -15.58
N ILE A 31 9.11 1.39 -16.84
CA ILE A 31 7.70 1.57 -17.20
C ILE A 31 6.90 0.27 -17.03
N ASP A 32 7.48 -0.87 -17.43
CA ASP A 32 6.82 -2.17 -17.44
C ASP A 32 7.64 -3.19 -16.62
N PRO A 33 7.17 -3.55 -15.40
CA PRO A 33 7.84 -4.53 -14.55
C PRO A 33 7.98 -5.91 -15.19
N ILE A 34 7.01 -6.31 -16.01
CA ILE A 34 7.02 -7.62 -16.68
C ILE A 34 8.13 -7.61 -17.74
N TYR A 35 8.23 -6.53 -18.51
CA TYR A 35 9.36 -6.35 -19.41
C TYR A 35 10.69 -6.33 -18.66
N GLY A 36 10.79 -5.68 -17.49
CA GLY A 36 12.02 -5.67 -16.70
C GLY A 36 12.57 -7.08 -16.49
N PHE A 37 11.72 -8.03 -16.11
CA PHE A 37 12.10 -9.43 -15.93
C PHE A 37 12.54 -10.11 -17.23
N VAL A 38 11.69 -10.05 -18.26
CA VAL A 38 11.92 -10.74 -19.55
C VAL A 38 13.10 -10.12 -20.32
N GLY A 39 13.21 -8.80 -20.28
CA GLY A 39 14.27 -8.01 -20.90
C GLY A 39 15.62 -8.30 -20.25
N THR A 40 15.71 -8.31 -18.92
CA THR A 40 16.95 -8.63 -18.21
C THR A 40 17.38 -10.08 -18.48
N TYR A 41 16.45 -11.04 -18.51
CA TYR A 41 16.76 -12.42 -18.90
C TYR A 41 17.38 -12.49 -20.30
N SER A 42 16.85 -11.73 -21.26
CA SER A 42 17.43 -11.66 -22.59
C SER A 42 18.80 -11.00 -22.63
N ARG A 43 19.09 -10.01 -21.77
CA ARG A 43 20.41 -9.39 -21.67
C ARG A 43 21.45 -10.40 -21.17
N ILE A 44 21.07 -11.26 -20.22
CA ILE A 44 21.92 -12.37 -19.76
C ILE A 44 22.26 -13.31 -20.94
N ALA A 45 21.27 -13.65 -21.78
CA ALA A 45 21.52 -14.45 -22.98
C ALA A 45 22.43 -13.72 -24.00
N GLN A 46 22.33 -12.40 -24.11
CA GLN A 46 23.19 -11.59 -24.98
C GLN A 46 24.65 -11.56 -24.51
N VAL A 47 24.91 -11.47 -23.20
CA VAL A 47 26.26 -11.57 -22.63
C VAL A 47 26.91 -12.90 -23.02
N TYR A 48 26.15 -14.00 -22.91
CA TYR A 48 26.63 -15.32 -23.31
C TYR A 48 27.01 -15.38 -24.80
N ASN A 49 26.13 -14.88 -25.67
CA ASN A 49 26.40 -14.86 -27.11
C ASN A 49 27.58 -13.94 -27.46
N TYR A 50 27.73 -12.83 -26.74
CA TYR A 50 28.85 -11.90 -26.92
C TYR A 50 30.18 -12.55 -26.57
N GLN A 51 30.31 -13.18 -25.39
CA GLN A 51 31.53 -13.88 -25.00
C GLN A 51 31.88 -15.00 -25.98
N LYS A 52 30.88 -15.81 -26.36
CA LYS A 52 31.06 -16.88 -27.35
C LYS A 52 31.59 -16.33 -28.68
N SER A 53 31.10 -15.17 -29.13
CA SER A 53 31.59 -14.54 -30.37
C SER A 53 33.03 -14.03 -30.24
N LEU A 54 33.41 -13.49 -29.09
CA LEU A 54 34.78 -13.03 -28.83
C LEU A 54 35.79 -14.18 -28.81
N ASP A 55 35.44 -15.31 -28.21
CA ASP A 55 36.32 -16.48 -28.15
C ASP A 55 36.53 -17.08 -29.55
N ILE A 56 35.49 -17.13 -30.39
CA ILE A 56 35.59 -17.53 -31.80
C ILE A 56 36.55 -16.61 -32.56
N ILE A 57 36.39 -15.29 -32.43
CA ILE A 57 37.26 -14.30 -33.09
C ILE A 57 38.71 -14.42 -32.59
N SER A 58 38.90 -14.79 -31.33
CA SER A 58 40.21 -14.94 -30.70
C SER A 58 40.85 -16.33 -30.91
N ASN A 59 40.22 -17.22 -31.68
CA ASN A 59 40.62 -18.62 -31.84
C ASN A 59 40.84 -19.36 -30.51
N LYS A 60 40.03 -19.06 -29.49
CA LYS A 60 40.05 -19.73 -28.18
C LYS A 60 38.90 -20.72 -28.08
N GLU A 61 39.13 -21.84 -27.38
CA GLU A 61 38.04 -22.74 -27.01
C GLU A 61 37.13 -22.06 -25.97
N PHE A 62 35.82 -22.14 -26.19
CA PHE A 62 34.82 -21.56 -25.29
C PHE A 62 34.76 -22.37 -23.99
N THR A 63 35.21 -21.76 -22.90
CA THR A 63 35.23 -22.40 -21.56
C THR A 63 34.07 -21.95 -20.66
N GLY A 64 33.28 -20.97 -21.10
CA GLY A 64 32.17 -20.39 -20.35
C GLY A 64 32.24 -18.88 -20.32
N VAL A 65 31.30 -18.26 -19.59
CA VAL A 65 31.26 -16.81 -19.42
C VAL A 65 31.79 -16.45 -18.04
N PRO A 66 32.82 -15.59 -17.93
CA PRO A 66 33.25 -15.06 -16.64
C PRO A 66 32.09 -14.38 -15.91
N PHE A 67 31.94 -14.66 -14.62
CA PHE A 67 30.85 -14.10 -13.82
C PHE A 67 30.83 -12.56 -13.83
N GLU A 68 32.01 -11.93 -13.81
CA GLU A 68 32.19 -10.48 -13.83
C GLU A 68 31.51 -9.80 -15.03
N LEU A 69 31.53 -10.45 -16.20
CA LEU A 69 30.97 -9.91 -17.44
C LEU A 69 29.46 -9.66 -17.35
N TYR A 70 28.74 -10.41 -16.51
CA TYR A 70 27.30 -10.20 -16.27
C TYR A 70 27.02 -8.97 -15.41
N PHE A 71 27.98 -8.53 -14.60
CA PHE A 71 27.86 -7.41 -13.67
C PHE A 71 28.53 -6.14 -14.18
N GLU A 72 28.98 -6.12 -15.42
CA GLU A 72 29.48 -4.91 -16.06
C GLU A 72 28.36 -3.89 -16.29
N PHE A 73 28.59 -2.66 -15.79
CA PHE A 73 27.63 -1.57 -15.89
C PHE A 73 27.52 -0.99 -17.30
N GLU A 74 28.53 -1.15 -18.16
CA GLU A 74 28.60 -0.51 -19.47
C GLU A 74 28.03 -1.38 -20.60
N LEU A 75 28.30 -2.68 -20.59
CA LEU A 75 28.06 -3.57 -21.74
C LEU A 75 26.56 -3.77 -22.03
N PHE A 76 25.82 -4.28 -21.05
CA PHE A 76 24.37 -4.56 -21.18
C PHE A 76 23.51 -3.97 -20.05
N ARG A 77 24.13 -3.24 -19.11
CA ARG A 77 23.48 -2.55 -17.98
C ARG A 77 22.58 -3.45 -17.11
N ILE A 78 22.93 -4.74 -16.99
CA ILE A 78 22.17 -5.72 -16.21
C ILE A 78 22.04 -5.31 -14.74
N PRO A 79 23.12 -4.89 -14.03
CA PRO A 79 23.00 -4.46 -12.63
C PRO A 79 21.99 -3.34 -12.44
N LEU A 80 21.98 -2.36 -13.35
CA LEU A 80 21.06 -1.22 -13.29
C LEU A 80 19.60 -1.67 -13.47
N SER A 81 19.35 -2.62 -14.38
CA SER A 81 18.02 -3.21 -14.58
C SER A 81 17.51 -3.94 -13.32
N LEU A 82 18.39 -4.64 -12.60
CA LEU A 82 18.05 -5.30 -11.33
C LEU A 82 17.73 -4.28 -10.23
N MET A 83 18.51 -3.19 -10.14
CA MET A 83 18.24 -2.10 -9.20
C MET A 83 16.87 -1.46 -9.46
N PHE A 84 16.52 -1.21 -10.72
CA PHE A 84 15.19 -0.72 -11.08
C PHE A 84 14.08 -1.73 -10.82
N GLY A 85 14.34 -3.03 -10.99
CA GLY A 85 13.42 -4.09 -10.59
C GLY A 85 13.08 -4.03 -9.10
N ILE A 86 14.08 -3.85 -8.23
CA ILE A 86 13.87 -3.68 -6.78
C ILE A 86 13.07 -2.39 -6.49
N LEU A 87 13.41 -1.28 -7.15
CA LEU A 87 12.70 -0.02 -7.00
C LEU A 87 11.21 -0.13 -7.38
N ASN A 88 10.91 -0.88 -8.45
CA ASN A 88 9.54 -1.14 -8.87
C ASN A 88 8.74 -1.87 -7.79
N ILE A 89 9.33 -2.85 -7.09
CA ILE A 89 8.63 -3.55 -5.99
C ILE A 89 8.16 -2.55 -4.94
N PHE A 90 9.02 -1.62 -4.52
CA PHE A 90 8.64 -0.57 -3.58
C PHE A 90 7.59 0.40 -4.15
N LEU A 91 7.75 0.81 -5.41
CA LEU A 91 6.83 1.74 -6.07
C LEU A 91 5.41 1.16 -6.20
N TYR A 92 5.29 -0.06 -6.73
CA TYR A 92 4.00 -0.72 -6.88
C TYR A 92 3.40 -1.14 -5.54
N GLY A 93 4.22 -1.58 -4.59
CA GLY A 93 3.77 -1.81 -3.20
C GLY A 93 3.18 -0.55 -2.58
N PHE A 94 3.85 0.59 -2.74
CA PHE A 94 3.33 1.89 -2.29
C PHE A 94 2.05 2.30 -3.04
N LEU A 95 1.99 2.08 -4.36
CA LEU A 95 0.82 2.40 -5.16
C LEU A 95 -0.41 1.58 -4.75
N ILE A 96 -0.24 0.28 -4.50
CA ILE A 96 -1.28 -0.59 -3.96
C ILE A 96 -1.73 -0.09 -2.59
N TYR A 97 -0.79 0.24 -1.71
CA TYR A 97 -1.09 0.83 -0.40
C TYR A 97 -1.94 2.11 -0.51
N VAL A 98 -1.60 3.00 -1.45
CA VAL A 98 -2.36 4.23 -1.71
C VAL A 98 -3.77 3.94 -2.20
N ILE A 99 -3.91 3.01 -3.15
CA ILE A 99 -5.21 2.61 -3.71
C ILE A 99 -6.11 2.02 -2.61
N GLU A 100 -5.57 1.10 -1.81
CA GLU A 100 -6.31 0.44 -0.74
C GLU A 100 -6.76 1.46 0.33
N THR A 101 -5.85 2.34 0.73
CA THR A 101 -6.15 3.37 1.73
C THR A 101 -7.22 4.34 1.22
N LYS A 102 -7.18 4.73 -0.06
CA LYS A 102 -8.24 5.52 -0.70
C LYS A 102 -9.58 4.80 -0.75
N LYS A 103 -9.60 3.49 -1.07
CA LYS A 103 -10.83 2.67 -1.06
C LYS A 103 -11.44 2.58 0.33
N GLN A 104 -10.62 2.47 1.38
CA GLN A 104 -11.05 2.42 2.78
C GLN A 104 -11.46 3.79 3.34
N GLY A 105 -11.21 4.89 2.61
CA GLY A 105 -11.50 6.25 3.09
C GLY A 105 -10.63 6.72 4.25
N VAL A 106 -9.53 6.01 4.53
CA VAL A 106 -8.58 6.34 5.59
C VAL A 106 -7.50 7.26 5.01
N GLY A 107 -6.91 8.13 5.83
CA GLY A 107 -5.77 8.96 5.39
C GLY A 107 -4.51 8.11 5.17
N LEU A 108 -3.70 8.43 4.14
CA LEU A 108 -2.47 7.68 3.78
C LEU A 108 -1.47 7.53 4.92
N PHE A 109 -1.45 8.47 5.85
CA PHE A 109 -0.55 8.46 6.99
C PHE A 109 -1.29 8.37 8.33
N ASP A 110 -2.61 8.13 8.33
CA ASP A 110 -3.37 8.02 9.57
C ASP A 110 -2.87 6.84 10.42
N ARG A 111 -2.40 5.75 9.77
CA ARG A 111 -1.76 4.61 10.45
C ARG A 111 -0.42 4.95 11.10
N TRP A 112 0.35 5.88 10.53
CA TRP A 112 1.68 6.24 11.02
C TRP A 112 1.63 7.34 12.09
N PHE A 113 0.69 8.28 11.96
CA PHE A 113 0.59 9.44 12.86
C PHE A 113 -0.44 9.31 13.98
N LYS A 114 -1.30 8.26 13.98
CA LYS A 114 -2.18 8.04 15.13
C LYS A 114 -1.38 7.63 16.35
N LYS A 115 -1.18 8.60 17.24
CA LYS A 115 -1.00 8.30 18.66
C LYS A 115 -2.36 7.85 19.20
N ASN A 116 -2.44 6.62 19.71
CA ASN A 116 -3.56 6.13 20.50
C ASN A 116 -3.64 6.93 21.81
N THR A 117 -4.12 8.16 21.74
CA THR A 117 -4.49 8.92 22.92
C THR A 117 -5.88 8.47 23.31
N LEU A 118 -5.96 7.62 24.33
CA LEU A 118 -7.20 7.30 25.00
C LEU A 118 -7.71 8.61 25.60
N LYS A 119 -8.72 9.21 24.96
CA LYS A 119 -9.42 10.35 25.52
C LYS A 119 -10.56 9.80 26.35
N GLN A 120 -10.55 10.09 27.65
CA GLN A 120 -11.68 9.79 28.50
C GLN A 120 -12.93 10.50 27.95
N ASN A 121 -14.05 9.80 27.98
CA ASN A 121 -15.31 10.34 27.53
C ASN A 121 -15.82 11.36 28.56
N VAL A 122 -16.00 12.61 28.13
CA VAL A 122 -16.48 13.70 29.01
C VAL A 122 -17.97 13.95 28.80
N ASP A 123 -18.53 13.39 27.73
CA ASP A 123 -19.92 13.61 27.35
C ASP A 123 -20.85 12.85 28.30
N LYS A 124 -21.89 13.51 28.80
CA LYS A 124 -22.93 12.90 29.64
C LYS A 124 -24.27 13.10 28.96
N ILE A 125 -24.99 12.00 28.75
CA ILE A 125 -26.32 12.04 28.16
C ILE A 125 -27.31 12.40 29.27
N GLN A 126 -28.01 13.52 29.13
CA GLN A 126 -28.89 14.05 30.18
C GLN A 126 -30.25 13.35 30.22
N THR A 127 -30.68 12.80 29.08
CA THR A 127 -31.99 12.18 28.90
C THR A 127 -31.74 10.78 28.35
N GLU A 128 -31.56 9.82 29.25
CA GLU A 128 -31.44 8.40 28.93
C GLU A 128 -32.67 7.66 29.43
N ASP A 129 -33.06 6.61 28.73
CA ASP A 129 -34.09 5.70 29.20
C ASP A 129 -33.62 4.96 30.47
N LEU A 130 -34.57 4.61 31.34
CA LEU A 130 -34.28 4.05 32.65
C LEU A 130 -33.52 2.72 32.58
N ASP A 131 -33.79 1.90 31.58
CA ASP A 131 -33.10 0.63 31.31
C ASP A 131 -31.67 0.86 30.82
N VAL A 132 -31.46 1.80 29.89
CA VAL A 132 -30.13 2.20 29.39
C VAL A 132 -29.26 2.73 30.52
N SER A 133 -29.82 3.58 31.38
CA SER A 133 -29.08 4.12 32.53
C SER A 133 -28.68 3.03 33.53
N LYS A 134 -29.59 2.09 33.83
CA LYS A 134 -29.29 0.94 34.71
C LYS A 134 -28.19 0.05 34.12
N GLU A 135 -28.24 -0.21 32.82
CA GLU A 135 -27.23 -1.03 32.14
C GLU A 135 -25.88 -0.32 32.12
N ARG A 136 -25.84 0.99 31.86
CA ARG A 136 -24.62 1.80 31.97
C ARG A 136 -24.03 1.72 33.38
N SER A 137 -24.85 1.87 34.42
CA SER A 137 -24.39 1.71 35.80
C SER A 137 -23.85 0.30 36.06
N ARG A 138 -24.56 -0.75 35.62
CA ARG A 138 -24.12 -2.15 35.75
C ARG A 138 -22.74 -2.39 35.12
N VAL A 139 -22.54 -1.89 33.91
CA VAL A 139 -21.27 -1.99 33.17
C VAL A 139 -20.17 -1.18 33.85
N SER A 140 -20.45 0.07 34.23
CA SER A 140 -19.46 0.95 34.86
C SER A 140 -19.01 0.44 36.24
N GLU A 141 -19.91 -0.22 36.98
CA GLU A 141 -19.61 -0.88 38.25
C GLU A 141 -18.96 -2.26 38.07
N SER A 142 -18.65 -2.67 36.83
CA SER A 142 -18.06 -3.98 36.50
C SER A 142 -18.89 -5.17 36.99
N ARG A 143 -20.22 -5.02 37.12
CA ARG A 143 -21.16 -6.11 37.48
C ARG A 143 -21.53 -6.94 36.25
N THR A 144 -20.52 -7.49 35.59
CA THR A 144 -20.59 -8.10 34.27
C THR A 144 -19.98 -9.50 34.23
N GLU A 145 -19.93 -10.20 35.37
CA GLU A 145 -19.36 -11.56 35.49
C GLU A 145 -20.03 -12.58 34.56
N ASP A 146 -21.31 -12.36 34.22
CA ASP A 146 -22.12 -13.17 33.32
C ASP A 146 -21.95 -12.80 31.83
N SER A 147 -21.19 -11.74 31.54
CA SER A 147 -21.11 -11.10 30.24
C SER A 147 -19.73 -11.32 29.60
N PRO A 148 -19.54 -12.28 28.67
CA PRO A 148 -18.27 -12.51 27.99
C PRO A 148 -17.77 -11.32 27.15
N LEU A 149 -18.67 -10.41 26.75
CA LEU A 149 -18.33 -9.21 26.00
C LEU A 149 -18.96 -8.00 26.69
N VAL A 150 -18.16 -6.98 26.95
CA VAL A 150 -18.59 -5.73 27.59
C VAL A 150 -18.06 -4.56 26.79
N LEU A 151 -18.96 -3.67 26.40
CA LEU A 151 -18.63 -2.38 25.80
C LEU A 151 -18.89 -1.33 26.87
N ASP A 152 -17.90 -0.49 27.16
CA ASP A 152 -18.05 0.61 28.11
C ASP A 152 -17.70 1.96 27.47
N GLU A 153 -18.63 2.90 27.56
CA GLU A 153 -18.56 4.27 27.05
C GLU A 153 -18.04 4.40 25.61
N VAL A 154 -18.35 3.43 24.75
CA VAL A 154 -17.84 3.38 23.38
C VAL A 154 -18.36 4.56 22.58
N ARG A 155 -17.44 5.34 22.01
CA ARG A 155 -17.74 6.55 21.25
C ARG A 155 -17.05 6.55 19.90
N LYS A 156 -17.84 6.74 18.84
CA LYS A 156 -17.35 6.85 17.47
C LYS A 156 -17.70 8.21 16.91
N GLU A 157 -16.66 8.99 16.64
CA GLU A 157 -16.77 10.23 15.87
C GLU A 157 -16.17 10.03 14.48
N PHE A 158 -16.87 10.52 13.47
CA PHE A 158 -16.32 10.74 12.14
C PHE A 158 -15.89 12.21 12.04
N GLY A 159 -14.58 12.42 11.95
CA GLY A 159 -14.04 13.71 11.53
C GLY A 159 -14.22 13.87 10.02
N THR A 160 -14.59 15.06 9.56
CA THR A 160 -14.32 15.42 8.17
C THR A 160 -12.81 15.51 8.04
N ASN A 161 -12.18 14.49 7.44
CA ASN A 161 -10.73 14.50 7.22
C ASN A 161 -10.35 15.80 6.51
N PHE A 162 -9.36 16.47 7.10
CA PHE A 162 -8.62 17.59 6.53
C PHE A 162 -8.25 17.27 5.09
N SER A 163 -8.98 17.83 4.12
CA SER A 163 -8.43 17.96 2.79
C SER A 163 -7.44 19.12 2.87
N ALA A 164 -6.16 18.88 2.60
CA ALA A 164 -5.15 19.94 2.51
C ALA A 164 -5.59 21.08 1.56
N LEU A 165 -6.45 20.78 0.57
CA LEU A 165 -7.08 21.77 -0.30
C LEU A 165 -8.07 22.72 0.40
N LYS A 166 -8.71 22.31 1.51
CA LYS A 166 -9.64 23.18 2.25
C LYS A 166 -8.94 24.28 3.05
N VAL A 167 -7.67 24.08 3.43
CA VAL A 167 -6.86 25.08 4.16
C VAL A 167 -6.53 26.29 3.27
N MET A 168 -6.43 26.10 1.95
CA MET A 168 -6.20 27.21 1.00
C MET A 168 -7.44 28.09 0.77
N LYS A 169 -8.65 27.65 1.16
CA LYS A 169 -9.83 28.52 1.14
C LYS A 169 -9.86 29.33 2.44
N LYS A 170 -9.26 30.52 2.38
CA LYS A 170 -9.09 31.56 3.42
C LYS A 170 -10.36 31.94 4.23
N ASN A 171 -11.55 31.39 3.94
CA ASN A 171 -12.83 31.79 4.51
C ASN A 171 -13.65 30.60 5.07
N TYR A 172 -13.04 29.65 5.77
CA TYR A 172 -13.80 28.59 6.46
C TYR A 172 -13.71 28.75 7.99
N HIS A 173 -14.52 29.66 8.53
CA HIS A 173 -14.86 29.75 9.97
C HIS A 173 -15.78 28.62 10.45
N LYS A 174 -16.13 27.65 9.59
CA LYS A 174 -16.94 26.50 10.02
C LYS A 174 -16.02 25.53 10.76
N ARG A 175 -16.05 25.63 12.09
CA ARG A 175 -15.52 24.68 13.07
C ARG A 175 -15.57 23.26 12.49
N ASN A 176 -14.51 22.48 12.66
CA ASN A 176 -14.49 21.05 12.38
C ASN A 176 -15.63 20.35 13.15
N GLU A 177 -16.83 20.30 12.57
CA GLU A 177 -17.99 19.62 13.13
C GLU A 177 -17.74 18.12 12.94
N LYS A 178 -17.28 17.49 14.01
CA LYS A 178 -17.22 16.04 14.08
C LYS A 178 -18.65 15.51 14.15
N LYS A 179 -18.96 14.53 13.32
CA LYS A 179 -20.24 13.81 13.37
C LYS A 179 -20.09 12.63 14.31
N THR A 180 -20.80 12.65 15.43
CA THR A 180 -20.87 11.51 16.34
C THR A 180 -21.81 10.47 15.74
N ALA A 181 -21.31 9.27 15.47
CA ALA A 181 -22.12 8.14 15.01
C ALA A 181 -22.53 7.22 16.17
N VAL A 182 -21.64 7.03 17.15
CA VAL A 182 -21.96 6.31 18.38
C VAL A 182 -21.58 7.20 19.55
N ARG A 183 -22.54 7.45 20.44
CA ARG A 183 -22.38 8.31 21.62
C ARG A 183 -22.49 7.47 22.89
N ASN A 184 -21.34 7.07 23.42
CA ASN A 184 -21.19 6.51 24.77
C ASN A 184 -21.99 5.22 24.99
N LEU A 185 -21.92 4.28 24.05
CA LEU A 185 -22.58 2.99 24.17
C LEU A 185 -21.94 2.17 25.29
N SER A 186 -22.73 1.82 26.31
CA SER A 186 -22.35 0.89 27.38
C SER A 186 -23.33 -0.28 27.38
N ILE A 187 -22.85 -1.50 27.18
CA ILE A 187 -23.66 -2.72 27.15
C ILE A 187 -22.81 -3.96 27.45
N GLY A 188 -23.33 -4.88 28.27
CA GLY A 188 -22.75 -6.21 28.49
C GLY A 188 -23.63 -7.29 27.85
N PHE A 189 -23.03 -8.17 27.04
CA PHE A 189 -23.73 -9.28 26.39
C PHE A 189 -23.61 -10.53 27.22
N ARG A 190 -24.74 -11.13 27.64
CA ARG A 190 -24.75 -12.32 28.50
C ARG A 190 -24.42 -13.60 27.73
N HIS A 191 -23.89 -14.58 28.44
CA HIS A 191 -23.67 -15.91 27.85
C HIS A 191 -25.00 -16.54 27.39
N GLY A 192 -25.06 -16.99 26.13
CA GLY A 192 -26.25 -17.60 25.53
C GLY A 192 -27.31 -16.60 25.05
N GLU A 193 -27.07 -15.29 25.15
CA GLU A 193 -27.98 -14.26 24.67
C GLU A 193 -27.90 -14.11 23.14
N ILE A 194 -29.08 -13.97 22.50
CA ILE A 194 -29.17 -13.55 21.09
C ILE A 194 -29.52 -12.07 21.08
N PHE A 195 -28.54 -11.24 20.73
CA PHE A 195 -28.68 -9.79 20.70
C PHE A 195 -29.03 -9.27 19.31
N GLY A 196 -29.98 -8.33 19.24
CA GLY A 196 -30.33 -7.60 18.02
C GLY A 196 -30.24 -6.09 18.23
N LEU A 197 -29.46 -5.40 17.39
CA LEU A 197 -29.43 -3.94 17.34
C LEU A 197 -30.44 -3.46 16.29
N LEU A 198 -31.48 -2.75 16.73
CA LEU A 198 -32.52 -2.22 15.85
C LEU A 198 -32.46 -0.69 15.81
N GLY A 199 -32.63 -0.13 14.62
CA GLY A 199 -32.60 1.32 14.41
C GLY A 199 -33.07 1.69 13.01
N THR A 200 -33.40 2.96 12.81
CA THR A 200 -33.68 3.49 11.48
C THR A 200 -32.39 3.63 10.67
N ASN A 201 -32.49 3.87 9.36
CA ASN A 201 -31.32 4.09 8.53
C ASN A 201 -30.49 5.28 9.04
N GLY A 202 -29.25 4.99 9.48
CA GLY A 202 -28.32 5.98 10.01
C GLY A 202 -28.33 6.16 11.54
N ALA A 203 -29.08 5.32 12.27
CA ALA A 203 -28.97 5.17 13.73
C ALA A 203 -27.67 4.48 14.16
#